data_AF-V9LJ47-F1
#
_entry.id   AF-V9LJ47-F1
#
_cell.length_a   1.000
_cell.length_b   1.000
_cell.length_c   1.000
_cell.angle_alpha   90.00
_cell.angle_beta   90.00
_cell.angle_gamma   90.00
#
_symmetry.space_group_name_H-M   'P 1'
#
loop_
_entity.id
_entity.type
_entity.pdbx_description
1 polymer ?
#
loop_
_entity_poly.entity_id
_entity_poly.type
_entity_poly.pdbx_seq_one_letter_code
_entity_poly.pdbx_strand_id
1 'polypeptide(L)'
;MDHYTHTHRSRTALLTRVERFSACHRLHSDSLSAEENERIFGKCNNPNGHGHNYKVEVTVRGEVNPKTGMVINLTDLKQHLQDAIMKPLDHKNLDKDVPYFANVVSTTENIAVYIWDRLQQCLPVGLLYEVKVHETDKNIVVYRGEIGRAH
;
A
#
# COMPACT_ATOMS: atom_id res chain seq x y z
N MET A 1 -24.28 -41.82 -24.82
CA MET A 1 -24.61 -40.76 -23.84
C MET A 1 -23.28 -40.34 -23.25
N ASP A 2 -22.62 -39.40 -23.91
CA ASP A 2 -21.26 -39.04 -23.56
C ASP A 2 -21.30 -38.01 -22.44
N HIS A 3 -20.89 -38.46 -21.25
CA HIS A 3 -20.66 -37.60 -20.11
C HIS A 3 -19.47 -36.67 -20.41
N TYR A 4 -19.76 -35.50 -20.98
CA TYR A 4 -18.81 -34.40 -21.07
C TYR A 4 -18.59 -33.84 -19.65
N THR A 5 -17.65 -34.43 -18.91
CA THR A 5 -17.11 -33.80 -17.70
C THR A 5 -16.32 -32.57 -18.14
N HIS A 6 -16.99 -31.42 -18.24
CA HIS A 6 -16.32 -30.14 -18.32
C HIS A 6 -15.52 -29.94 -17.04
N THR A 7 -14.22 -30.26 -17.08
CA THR A 7 -13.28 -29.76 -16.10
C THR A 7 -13.28 -28.25 -16.23
N HIS A 8 -14.07 -27.56 -15.40
CA HIS A 8 -14.03 -26.10 -15.33
C HIS A 8 -12.60 -25.70 -14.92
N ARG A 9 -11.79 -25.29 -15.89
CA ARG A 9 -10.49 -24.68 -15.61
C ARG A 9 -10.75 -23.37 -14.89
N SER A 10 -10.40 -23.32 -13.61
CA SER A 10 -10.49 -22.10 -12.82
C SER A 10 -9.56 -21.05 -13.42
N ARG A 11 -10.10 -19.87 -13.74
CA ARG A 11 -9.34 -18.76 -14.34
C ARG A 11 -8.84 -17.87 -13.21
N THR A 12 -7.55 -17.55 -13.21
CA THR A 12 -7.00 -16.54 -12.30
C THR A 12 -7.10 -15.15 -12.93
N ALA A 13 -7.48 -14.14 -12.14
CA ALA A 13 -7.50 -12.74 -12.56
C ALA A 13 -6.80 -11.84 -11.54
N LEU A 14 -6.40 -10.65 -12.01
CA LEU A 14 -5.96 -9.55 -11.17
C LEU A 14 -7.08 -8.51 -11.10
N LEU A 15 -7.39 -8.05 -9.89
CA LEU A 15 -8.31 -6.95 -9.65
C LEU A 15 -7.56 -5.85 -8.91
N THR A 16 -7.51 -4.66 -9.51
CA THR A 16 -6.91 -3.48 -8.90
C THR A 16 -7.99 -2.49 -8.49
N ARG A 17 -7.93 -2.01 -7.25
CA ARG A 17 -8.76 -0.91 -6.74
C ARG A 17 -7.86 0.26 -6.37
N VAL A 18 -8.31 1.47 -6.68
CA VAL A 18 -7.55 2.71 -6.47
C VAL A 18 -8.21 3.54 -5.38
N GLU A 19 -7.41 3.99 -4.41
CA GLU A 19 -7.81 4.97 -3.39
C GLU A 19 -6.88 6.19 -3.45
N ARG A 20 -7.33 7.31 -2.89
CA ARG A 20 -6.53 8.54 -2.77
C ARG A 20 -6.67 9.10 -1.38
N PHE A 21 -5.57 9.51 -0.77
CA PHE A 21 -5.56 10.15 0.54
C PHE A 21 -4.62 11.34 0.53
N SER A 22 -4.92 12.35 1.35
CA SER A 22 -4.07 13.53 1.52
C SER A 22 -3.36 13.44 2.86
N ALA A 23 -2.04 13.55 2.88
CA ALA A 23 -1.26 13.52 4.12
C ALA A 23 -0.06 14.45 4.06
N CYS A 24 0.37 14.94 5.22
CA CYS A 24 1.62 15.68 5.37
C CYS A 24 2.67 14.87 6.11
N HIS A 25 3.95 15.16 5.87
CA HIS A 25 5.08 14.47 6.48
C HIS A 25 6.38 15.28 6.40
N ARG A 26 7.42 14.78 7.06
CA ARG A 26 8.79 15.27 6.98
C ARG A 26 9.74 14.08 6.92
N LEU A 27 10.52 13.97 5.85
CA LEU A 27 11.54 12.93 5.79
C LEU A 27 12.70 13.31 6.71
N HIS A 28 12.79 12.69 7.88
CA HIS A 28 13.81 12.90 8.89
C HIS A 28 14.13 11.57 9.58
N SER A 29 15.41 11.28 9.80
CA SER A 29 15.86 10.14 10.62
C SER A 29 16.53 10.64 11.89
N ASP A 30 16.07 10.13 13.04
CA ASP A 30 16.68 10.43 14.34
C ASP A 30 18.04 9.74 14.52
N SER A 31 18.40 8.82 13.64
CA SER A 31 19.71 8.17 13.61
C SER A 31 20.80 8.97 12.87
N LEU A 32 20.45 10.11 12.28
CA LEU A 32 21.33 10.94 11.47
C LEU A 32 21.51 12.32 12.12
N SER A 33 22.64 12.96 11.87
CA SER A 33 22.83 14.36 12.27
C SER A 33 21.87 15.30 11.52
N ALA A 34 21.74 16.54 11.97
CA ALA A 34 20.96 17.55 11.26
C ALA A 34 21.51 17.82 9.84
N GLU A 35 22.83 17.92 9.71
CA GLU A 35 23.51 18.14 8.43
C GLU A 35 23.35 16.94 7.49
N GLU A 36 23.39 15.71 8.03
CA GLU A 36 23.15 14.50 7.25
C GLU A 36 21.70 14.43 6.74
N ASN A 37 20.74 14.74 7.60
CA ASN A 37 19.33 14.81 7.23
C ASN A 37 19.07 15.84 6.12
N GLU A 38 19.62 17.05 6.26
CA GLU A 38 19.50 18.10 5.24
C GLU A 38 20.15 17.67 3.93
N ARG A 39 21.36 17.08 3.99
CA ARG A 39 22.07 16.61 2.80
C ARG A 39 21.35 15.48 2.07
N ILE A 40 20.77 14.52 2.80
CA ILE A 40 20.12 13.32 2.25
C ILE A 40 18.71 13.64 1.75
N PHE A 41 17.89 14.30 2.57
CA PHE A 41 16.47 14.52 2.28
C PHE A 41 16.17 15.89 1.70
N GLY A 42 17.10 16.85 1.79
CA GLY A 42 16.98 18.18 1.17
C GLY A 42 15.68 18.89 1.54
N LYS A 43 14.96 19.34 0.51
CA LYS A 43 13.67 20.05 0.68
C LYS A 43 12.62 19.22 1.43
N CYS A 44 12.68 17.89 1.35
CA CYS A 44 11.76 17.00 2.04
C CYS A 44 12.00 16.98 3.57
N ASN A 45 13.14 17.49 4.06
CA ASN A 45 13.46 17.64 5.48
C ASN A 45 12.95 18.94 6.11
N ASN A 46 12.20 19.79 5.39
CA ASN A 46 11.66 21.05 5.92
C ASN A 46 11.10 20.85 7.35
N PRO A 47 11.54 21.61 8.37
CA PRO A 47 11.11 21.42 9.76
C PRO A 47 9.60 21.47 9.98
N ASN A 48 8.88 22.21 9.13
CA ASN A 48 7.41 22.31 9.17
C ASN A 48 6.69 21.28 8.28
N GLY A 49 7.45 20.38 7.64
CA GLY A 49 6.96 19.37 6.73
C GLY A 49 6.51 19.90 5.36
N HIS A 50 5.88 19.01 4.62
CA HIS A 50 5.18 19.24 3.36
C HIS A 50 4.09 18.17 3.21
N GLY A 51 3.34 18.13 2.12
CA GLY A 51 2.31 17.11 1.95
C GLY A 51 2.01 16.79 0.50
N HIS A 52 1.29 15.68 0.32
CA HIS A 52 0.97 15.10 -0.97
C HIS A 52 -0.46 14.58 -1.02
N ASN A 53 -0.98 14.50 -2.24
CA ASN A 53 -2.20 13.77 -2.56
C ASN A 53 -1.79 12.40 -3.08
N TYR A 54 -1.57 11.46 -2.17
CA TYR A 54 -1.16 10.12 -2.50
C TYR A 54 -2.27 9.40 -3.27
N LYS A 55 -1.86 8.63 -4.28
CA LYS A 55 -2.73 7.66 -4.96
C LYS A 55 -2.18 6.27 -4.68
N VAL A 56 -3.03 5.38 -4.18
CA VAL A 56 -2.68 3.99 -3.89
C VAL A 56 -3.46 3.07 -4.80
N GLU A 57 -2.78 2.20 -5.53
CA GLU A 57 -3.38 1.09 -6.24
C GLU A 57 -3.10 -0.20 -5.47
N VAL A 58 -4.16 -0.91 -5.08
CA VAL A 58 -4.05 -2.22 -4.43
C VAL A 58 -4.56 -3.27 -5.41
N THR A 59 -3.70 -4.21 -5.73
CA THR A 59 -4.02 -5.32 -6.62
C THR A 59 -4.11 -6.61 -5.82
N VAL A 60 -5.21 -7.32 -6.02
CA VAL A 60 -5.43 -8.68 -5.53
C VAL A 60 -5.40 -9.67 -6.69
N ARG A 61 -4.94 -10.90 -6.42
CA ARG A 61 -4.85 -12.00 -7.37
C ARG A 61 -5.57 -13.22 -6.83
N GLY A 62 -6.47 -13.79 -7.60
CA GLY A 62 -7.15 -15.02 -7.20
C GLY A 62 -7.97 -15.65 -8.31
N GLU A 63 -8.55 -16.80 -8.01
CA GLU A 63 -9.46 -17.49 -8.91
C GLU A 63 -10.79 -16.75 -9.04
N VAL A 64 -11.31 -16.68 -10.25
CA VAL A 64 -12.64 -16.13 -10.51
C VAL A 64 -13.67 -17.16 -10.06
N ASN A 65 -14.43 -16.81 -9.03
CA ASN A 65 -15.48 -17.67 -8.51
C ASN A 65 -16.50 -17.99 -9.63
N PRO A 66 -16.80 -19.26 -9.93
CA PRO A 66 -17.63 -19.63 -11.07
C PRO A 66 -19.11 -19.25 -10.91
N LYS A 67 -19.57 -19.00 -9.68
CA LYS A 67 -20.96 -18.59 -9.39
C LYS A 67 -21.12 -17.08 -9.42
N THR A 68 -20.14 -16.34 -8.89
CA THR A 68 -20.24 -14.89 -8.73
C THR A 68 -19.48 -14.09 -9.78
N GLY A 69 -18.53 -14.71 -10.48
CA GLY A 69 -17.66 -14.03 -11.45
C GLY A 69 -16.61 -13.11 -10.83
N MET A 70 -16.36 -13.20 -9.52
CA MET A 70 -15.47 -12.29 -8.79
C MET A 70 -14.24 -13.00 -8.23
N VAL A 71 -13.12 -12.28 -8.13
CA VAL A 71 -11.94 -12.67 -7.32
C VAL A 71 -12.21 -12.45 -5.83
N ILE A 72 -12.76 -11.28 -5.51
CA ILE A 72 -13.25 -10.87 -4.17
C ILE A 72 -14.44 -9.93 -4.39
N ASN A 73 -15.37 -9.88 -3.44
CA ASN A 73 -16.44 -8.89 -3.44
C ASN A 73 -15.84 -7.48 -3.31
N LEU A 74 -16.23 -6.58 -4.21
CA LEU A 74 -15.72 -5.20 -4.23
C LEU A 74 -16.10 -4.39 -2.98
N THR A 75 -17.21 -4.72 -2.33
CA THR A 75 -17.62 -4.09 -1.07
C THR A 75 -16.69 -4.47 0.07
N ASP A 76 -16.29 -5.75 0.14
CA ASP A 76 -15.35 -6.24 1.16
C ASP A 76 -13.97 -5.62 0.93
N LEU A 77 -13.48 -5.63 -0.32
CA LEU A 77 -12.21 -4.99 -0.66
C LEU A 77 -12.23 -3.49 -0.29
N LYS A 78 -13.32 -2.77 -0.58
CA LYS A 78 -13.48 -1.36 -0.17
C LYS A 78 -13.34 -1.20 1.35
N GLN A 79 -13.97 -2.07 2.14
CA GLN A 79 -13.90 -1.99 3.59
C GLN A 79 -12.47 -2.25 4.10
N HIS A 80 -11.78 -3.25 3.56
CA HIS A 80 -10.38 -3.51 3.87
C HIS A 80 -9.48 -2.31 3.55
N LEU A 81 -9.64 -1.67 2.39
CA LEU A 81 -8.88 -0.48 2.02
C LEU A 81 -9.21 0.71 2.94
N GLN A 82 -10.48 0.86 3.33
CA GLN A 82 -10.89 1.91 4.25
C GLN A 82 -10.20 1.77 5.62
N ASP A 83 -10.08 0.54 6.13
CA ASP A 83 -9.50 0.27 7.45
C ASP A 83 -7.97 0.26 7.44
N ALA A 84 -7.36 -0.18 6.34
CA ALA A 84 -5.90 -0.26 6.19
C ALA A 84 -5.26 1.05 5.72
N ILE A 85 -5.95 1.86 4.91
CA ILE A 85 -5.39 3.05 4.24
C ILE A 85 -6.11 4.31 4.72
N MET A 86 -7.40 4.43 4.42
CA MET A 86 -8.09 5.72 4.54
C MET A 86 -8.22 6.21 5.99
N LYS A 87 -8.75 5.38 6.89
CA LYS A 87 -8.89 5.73 8.31
C LYS A 87 -7.55 6.11 8.97
N PRO A 88 -6.46 5.35 8.78
CA PRO A 88 -5.20 5.68 9.43
C PRO A 88 -4.38 6.78 8.74
N LEU A 89 -4.55 7.03 7.43
CA LEU A 89 -3.64 7.91 6.68
C LEU A 89 -4.27 9.20 6.14
N ASP A 90 -5.58 9.20 5.85
CA ASP A 90 -6.21 10.36 5.22
C ASP A 90 -6.37 11.53 6.18
N HIS A 91 -6.01 12.73 5.69
CA HIS A 91 -5.96 13.98 6.44
C HIS A 91 -5.11 13.89 7.72
N LYS A 92 -3.98 13.15 7.66
CA LYS A 92 -3.05 12.98 8.77
C LYS A 92 -1.68 13.59 8.51
N ASN A 93 -0.98 13.91 9.59
CA ASN A 93 0.46 13.98 9.58
C ASN A 93 1.03 12.58 9.83
N LEU A 94 1.76 12.02 8.86
CA LEU A 94 2.25 10.64 8.94
C LEU A 94 3.13 10.42 10.18
N ASP A 95 4.10 11.31 10.40
CA ASP A 95 5.12 11.15 11.45
C ASP A 95 4.54 11.38 12.87
N LYS A 96 3.44 12.14 12.98
CA LYS A 96 2.85 12.53 14.28
C LYS A 96 1.60 11.74 14.64
N ASP A 97 0.76 11.41 13.67
CA ASP A 97 -0.57 10.83 13.91
C ASP A 97 -0.61 9.31 13.68
N VAL A 98 0.41 8.74 13.02
CA VAL A 98 0.47 7.32 12.69
C VAL A 98 1.62 6.67 13.46
N PRO A 99 1.33 5.87 14.52
CA PRO A 99 2.35 5.35 15.43
C PRO A 99 3.50 4.57 14.75
N TYR A 100 3.24 3.97 13.59
CA TYR A 100 4.26 3.26 12.81
C TYR A 100 5.42 4.17 12.38
N PHE A 101 5.13 5.41 11.98
CA PHE A 101 6.14 6.36 11.48
C PHE A 101 6.83 7.15 12.60
N ALA A 102 6.49 6.91 13.87
CA ALA A 102 7.18 7.55 14.98
C ALA A 102 8.68 7.22 15.04
N ASN A 103 9.08 6.05 14.53
CA ASN A 103 10.49 5.61 14.47
C ASN A 103 10.91 5.11 13.08
N VAL A 104 10.08 5.36 12.05
CA VAL A 104 10.32 4.90 10.68
C VAL A 104 10.15 6.10 9.76
N VAL A 105 11.17 6.42 8.96
CA VAL A 105 11.11 7.54 8.02
C VAL A 105 9.96 7.33 7.04
N SER A 106 9.07 8.31 6.88
CA SER A 106 7.85 8.24 6.08
C SER A 106 8.07 8.30 4.55
N THR A 107 9.12 7.65 4.03
CA THR A 107 9.33 7.60 2.58
C THR A 107 8.20 6.81 1.89
N THR A 108 8.01 7.04 0.59
CA THR A 108 7.00 6.33 -0.21
C THR A 108 7.18 4.81 -0.16
N GLU A 109 8.44 4.34 -0.04
CA GLU A 109 8.78 2.93 0.20
C GLU A 109 8.19 2.41 1.52
N ASN A 110 8.45 3.10 2.62
CA ASN A 110 7.93 2.69 3.92
C ASN A 110 6.41 2.84 4.02
N ILE A 111 5.80 3.77 3.29
CA ILE A 111 4.33 3.87 3.15
C ILE A 111 3.78 2.64 2.42
N ALA A 112 4.41 2.21 1.32
CA ALA A 112 3.99 1.02 0.58
C ALA A 112 4.10 -0.26 1.45
N VAL A 113 5.18 -0.39 2.23
CA VAL A 113 5.36 -1.49 3.19
C VAL A 113 4.31 -1.45 4.30
N TYR A 114 4.08 -0.29 4.91
CA TYR A 114 3.05 -0.12 5.94
C TYR A 114 1.66 -0.53 5.44
N ILE A 115 1.27 -0.06 4.26
CA ILE A 115 -0.03 -0.40 3.65
C ILE A 115 -0.11 -1.91 3.38
N TRP A 116 0.96 -2.50 2.83
CA TRP A 116 1.03 -3.94 2.58
C TRP A 116 0.84 -4.74 3.86
N ASP A 117 1.59 -4.44 4.92
CA ASP A 117 1.54 -5.18 6.19
C ASP A 117 0.15 -5.08 6.84
N ARG A 118 -0.48 -3.90 6.76
CA ARG A 118 -1.86 -3.68 7.24
C ARG A 118 -2.88 -4.49 6.44
N LEU A 119 -2.73 -4.54 5.12
CA LEU A 119 -3.63 -5.31 4.25
C LEU A 119 -3.44 -6.81 4.42
N GLN A 120 -2.21 -7.29 4.62
CA GLN A 120 -1.93 -8.70 4.90
C GLN A 120 -2.64 -9.21 6.17
N GLN A 121 -2.86 -8.34 7.16
CA GLN A 121 -3.55 -8.70 8.40
C GLN A 121 -5.07 -8.83 8.24
N CYS A 122 -5.67 -8.18 7.23
CA CYS A 122 -7.13 -8.14 7.10
C CYS A 122 -7.67 -8.80 5.82
N LEU A 123 -6.85 -8.98 4.79
CA LEU A 123 -7.22 -9.72 3.58
C LEU A 123 -7.02 -11.23 3.77
N PRO A 124 -7.78 -12.05 3.01
CA PRO A 124 -7.51 -13.49 2.94
C PRO A 124 -6.07 -13.79 2.51
N VAL A 125 -5.46 -14.78 3.16
CA VAL A 125 -4.08 -15.19 2.89
C VAL A 125 -3.88 -15.55 1.43
N GLY A 126 -2.80 -15.04 0.82
CA GLY A 126 -2.42 -15.30 -0.57
C GLY A 126 -3.18 -14.50 -1.62
N LEU A 127 -4.09 -13.61 -1.20
CA LEU A 127 -4.90 -12.80 -2.11
C LEU A 127 -4.21 -11.48 -2.51
N LEU A 128 -3.50 -10.83 -1.60
CA LEU A 128 -2.78 -9.59 -1.90
C LEU A 128 -1.61 -9.85 -2.84
N TYR A 129 -1.49 -9.03 -3.88
CA TYR A 129 -0.50 -9.22 -4.94
C TYR A 129 0.45 -8.04 -5.11
N GLU A 130 -0.07 -6.80 -5.07
CA GLU A 130 0.75 -5.61 -5.27
C GLU A 130 0.13 -4.40 -4.56
N VAL A 131 0.97 -3.62 -3.89
CA VAL A 131 0.66 -2.25 -3.44
C VAL A 131 1.53 -1.29 -4.23
N LYS A 132 0.90 -0.34 -4.91
CA LYS A 132 1.58 0.71 -5.67
C LYS A 132 1.18 2.07 -5.11
N VAL A 133 2.17 2.85 -4.68
CA VAL A 133 1.96 4.18 -4.11
C VAL A 133 2.57 5.22 -5.03
N HIS A 134 1.74 6.16 -5.46
CA HIS A 134 2.17 7.37 -6.13
C HIS A 134 2.20 8.49 -5.09
N GLU A 135 3.39 9.00 -4.77
CA GLU A 135 3.54 10.22 -3.97
C GLU A 135 3.20 11.45 -4.82
N THR A 136 3.69 11.43 -6.07
CA THR A 136 3.35 12.38 -7.12
C THR A 136 3.14 11.62 -8.43
N ASP A 137 2.78 12.31 -9.51
CA ASP A 137 2.67 11.69 -10.83
C ASP A 137 4.01 11.12 -11.36
N LYS A 138 5.14 11.54 -10.76
CA LYS A 138 6.50 11.19 -11.20
C LYS A 138 7.23 10.24 -10.26
N ASN A 139 6.76 10.11 -9.02
CA ASN A 139 7.39 9.29 -7.98
C ASN A 139 6.45 8.15 -7.62
N ILE A 140 6.85 6.92 -7.95
CA ILE A 140 6.01 5.74 -7.81
C ILE A 140 6.84 4.63 -7.18
N VAL A 141 6.30 4.01 -6.13
CA VAL A 141 6.84 2.80 -5.53
C VAL A 141 5.87 1.64 -5.73
N VAL A 142 6.42 0.46 -5.99
CA VAL A 142 5.69 -0.81 -6.02
C VAL A 142 6.29 -1.74 -4.97
N TYR A 143 5.44 -2.35 -4.14
CA TYR A 143 5.84 -3.37 -3.18
C TYR A 143 4.94 -4.60 -3.31
N ARG A 144 5.56 -5.79 -3.29
CA ARG A 144 4.89 -7.10 -3.47
C ARG A 144 5.17 -8.08 -2.32
N GLY A 145 5.61 -7.58 -1.17
CA GLY A 145 5.92 -8.40 0.00
C GLY A 145 7.23 -9.20 -0.11
N GLU A 146 8.10 -8.84 -1.05
CA GLU A 146 9.41 -9.47 -1.20
C GLU A 146 10.29 -9.08 -0.01
N ILE A 147 10.78 -10.08 0.73
CA ILE A 147 11.77 -9.86 1.79
C ILE A 147 13.14 -9.84 1.13
N GLY A 148 13.78 -8.67 1.12
CA GLY A 148 15.16 -8.54 0.68
C GLY A 148 16.09 -9.41 1.53
N ARG A 149 17.11 -10.02 0.91
CA ARG A 149 18.21 -10.58 1.70
C ARG A 149 18.99 -9.40 2.30
N ALA A 150 19.28 -9.45 3.59
CA ALA A 150 20.18 -8.47 4.21
C ALA A 150 21.51 -8.46 3.45
N HIS A 151 21.96 -7.26 3.06
CA HIS A 151 23.28 -7.00 2.50
C HIS A 151 24.24 -6.60 3.61
#